data_AF-A0A3M1V4U8-F1
#
_entry.id   AF-A0A3M1V4U8-F1
#
_cell.length_a   1.000
_cell.length_b   1.000
_cell.length_c   1.000
_cell.angle_alpha   90.00
_cell.angle_beta   90.00
_cell.angle_gamma   90.00
#
_symmetry.space_group_name_H-M   'P 1'
#
loop_
_entity.id
_entity.type
_entity.pdbx_description
1 polymer ?
#
loop_
_entity_poly.entity_id
_entity_poly.type
_entity_poly.pdbx_seq_one_letter_code
_entity_poly.pdbx_strand_id
1 'polypeptide(L)' 'MELFDTHCHLDVEAFDPDRATVLAAARDASVGQLLIPAIERRGWEELWGLCRTHDGLY' A
#
# COMPACT_ATOMS: atom_id res chain seq x y z
N MET A 1 10.80 11.41 11.61
CA MET A 1 10.06 12.35 10.74
C MET A 1 9.15 11.49 9.91
N GLU A 2 7.85 11.72 9.91
CA GLU A 2 6.88 10.88 9.19
C GLU A 2 6.84 11.29 7.70
N LEU A 3 6.94 10.30 6.82
CA LEU A 3 6.98 10.46 5.37
C LEU A 3 5.70 9.91 4.74
N PHE A 4 5.28 10.59 3.67
CA PHE A 4 4.19 10.16 2.80
C PHE A 4 4.79 9.73 1.45
N ASP A 5 4.64 8.46 1.09
CA ASP A 5 4.96 7.99 -0.25
C ASP A 5 3.80 8.36 -1.19
N THR A 6 4.07 9.31 -2.08
CA THR A 6 3.06 9.86 -2.98
C THR A 6 2.64 8.90 -4.11
N HIS A 7 3.33 7.78 -4.33
CA HIS A 7 2.99 6.84 -5.40
C HIS A 7 3.60 5.46 -5.18
N CYS A 8 2.80 4.49 -4.73
CA CYS A 8 3.24 3.12 -4.52
C CYS A 8 2.25 2.09 -5.08
N HIS A 9 2.72 1.15 -5.90
CA HIS A 9 1.90 0.04 -6.40
C HIS A 9 2.05 -1.20 -5.53
N LEU A 10 1.62 -1.11 -4.28
CA LEU A 10 1.66 -2.23 -3.34
C LEU A 10 0.50 -3.23 -3.54
N ASP A 11 -0.48 -2.84 -4.35
CA ASP A 11 -1.66 -3.62 -4.74
C ASP A 11 -1.36 -4.74 -5.74
N VAL A 12 -0.20 -4.73 -6.41
CA VAL A 12 0.13 -5.73 -7.44
C VAL A 12 0.44 -7.10 -6.85
N GLU A 13 0.13 -8.15 -7.62
CA GLU A 13 0.32 -9.57 -7.25
C GLU A 13 1.75 -9.92 -6.83
N ALA A 14 2.76 -9.19 -7.32
CA ALA A 14 4.16 -9.42 -6.96
C ALA A 14 4.43 -9.26 -5.45
N PHE A 15 3.58 -8.51 -4.74
CA PHE A 15 3.66 -8.33 -3.28
C PHE A 15 2.72 -9.25 -2.50
N ASP A 16 1.88 -10.08 -3.12
CA ASP A 16 1.00 -10.98 -2.36
C ASP A 16 1.72 -11.86 -1.32
N PRO A 17 2.93 -12.41 -1.61
CA PRO A 17 3.63 -13.25 -0.64
C PRO A 17 4.12 -12.52 0.61
N ASP A 18 4.36 -11.21 0.52
CA ASP A 18 5.11 -10.45 1.54
C ASP A 18 4.60 -9.03 1.81
N ARG A 19 3.40 -8.67 1.33
CA ARG A 19 2.83 -7.32 1.44
C ARG A 19 2.88 -6.76 2.86
N ALA A 20 2.49 -7.57 3.85
CA ALA A 20 2.50 -7.18 5.26
C ALA A 20 3.92 -6.88 5.77
N THR A 21 4.91 -7.64 5.31
CA THR A 21 6.32 -7.44 5.64
C THR A 21 6.84 -6.14 5.01
N VAL A 22 6.48 -5.86 3.75
CA VAL A 22 6.85 -4.61 3.07
C VAL A 22 6.24 -3.40 3.78
N LEU A 23 4.97 -3.48 4.18
CA LEU A 23 4.32 -2.41 4.96
C LEU A 23 4.99 -2.16 6.31
N ALA A 24 5.38 -3.23 7.02
CA ALA A 24 6.12 -3.09 8.27
C ALA A 24 7.47 -2.40 8.06
N ALA A 25 8.22 -2.82 7.02
CA ALA A 25 9.50 -2.22 6.68
C ALA A 25 9.38 -0.73 6.28
N ALA A 26 8.33 -0.37 5.53
CA ALA A 26 8.05 1.02 5.17
C ALA A 26 7.82 1.88 6.44
N ARG A 27 7.02 1.38 7.38
CA ARG A 27 6.74 2.05 8.66
C ARG A 27 8.00 2.20 9.51
N ASP A 28 8.85 1.16 9.59
CA ASP A 28 10.14 1.23 10.28
C ASP A 28 11.08 2.26 9.66
N ALA A 29 10.99 2.48 8.34
CA ALA A 29 11.68 3.54 7.62
C ALA A 29 11.00 4.92 7.72
N SER A 30 10.02 5.07 8.61
CA SER A 30 9.19 6.27 8.80
C SER A 30 8.28 6.66 7.63
N VAL A 31 8.07 5.77 6.65
CA VAL A 31 7.04 5.90 5.62
C VAL A 31 5.71 5.37 6.19
N GLY A 32 5.00 6.25 6.88
CA GLY A 32 3.76 5.88 7.61
C GLY A 32 2.52 5.90 6.72
N GLN A 33 2.57 6.62 5.61
CA GLN A 33 1.44 6.84 4.72
C GLN A 33 1.83 6.61 3.25
N LEU A 34 0.95 5.97 2.49
CA LEU A 34 1.18 5.65 1.08
C LEU A 34 -0.10 5.90 0.27
N LEU A 35 0.05 6.54 -0.89
CA LEU A 35 -0.99 6.58 -1.91
C LEU A 35 -0.85 5.33 -2.81
N ILE A 36 -1.94 4.57 -2.96
CA ILE A 36 -2.02 3.39 -3.83
C ILE A 36 -2.85 3.75 -5.07
N PRO A 37 -2.22 4.22 -6.16
CA PRO A 37 -2.96 4.66 -7.34
C PRO A 37 -3.48 3.46 -8.13
N ALA A 38 -4.79 3.45 -8.36
CA ALA A 38 -5.42 2.43 -9.19
C ALA A 38 -4.85 2.43 -10.61
N ILE A 39 -4.50 1.24 -11.12
CA ILE A 39 -4.00 1.05 -12.48
C ILE A 39 -5.17 0.94 -13.46
N GLU A 40 -6.16 0.10 -13.14
CA GLU A 40 -7.32 -0.19 -13.97
C GLU A 40 -8.52 -0.70 -13.18
N ARG A 41 -9.70 -0.62 -13.80
CA ARG A 41 -11.00 -0.90 -13.15
C ARG A 41 -11.11 -2.29 -12.52
N ARG A 42 -10.47 -3.32 -13.11
CA ARG A 42 -10.58 -4.70 -12.60
C ARG A 42 -9.98 -4.88 -11.21
N GLY A 43 -9.00 -4.07 -10.82
CA GLY A 43 -8.32 -4.18 -9.51
C GLY A 43 -8.92 -3.32 -8.41
N TRP A 44 -10.01 -2.57 -8.67
CA TRP A 44 -10.53 -1.60 -7.69
C TRP A 44 -11.03 -2.23 -6.40
N GLU A 45 -11.72 -3.38 -6.47
CA GLU A 45 -12.22 -4.04 -5.26
C GLU A 45 -11.09 -4.54 -4.36
N GLU A 46 -10.03 -5.12 -4.95
CA GLU A 46 -8.85 -5.59 -4.24
C GLU A 46 -8.07 -4.42 -3.61
N LEU A 47 -7.86 -3.35 -4.38
CA LEU A 47 -7.22 -2.12 -3.89
C LEU A 47 -8.01 -1.50 -2.73
N TRP A 48 -9.34 -1.39 -2.84
CA TRP A 48 -10.16 -0.92 -1.72
C TRP A 48 -10.09 -1.85 -0.53
N GLY A 49 -10.06 -3.16 -0.73
CA GLY A 49 -9.83 -4.14 0.33
C GLY A 49 -8.49 -3.90 1.04
N LEU A 50 -7.45 -3.63 0.27
CA LEU A 50 -6.12 -3.31 0.79
C LEU A 50 -6.13 -2.03 1.65
N CYS A 51 -6.67 -0.92 1.14
CA CYS A 51 -6.71 0.34 1.88
C CYS A 51 -7.61 0.27 3.13
N ARG A 52 -8.69 -0.52 3.10
CA ARG A 52 -9.59 -0.67 4.27
C ARG A 52 -9.02 -1.58 5.35
N THR A 53 -8.05 -2.44 5.02
CA THR A 53 -7.44 -3.38 5.98
C THR A 53 -6.17 -2.84 6.62
N HIS A 54 -5.56 -1.79 6.06
CA HIS A 54 -4.30 -1.24 6.55
C HIS A 54 -4.38 0.27 6.72
N ASP A 55 -4.21 0.73 7.96
CA ASP A 55 -4.12 2.16 8.26
C ASP A 55 -2.92 2.79 7.53
N GLY A 56 -3.12 4.02 7.06
CA GLY A 56 -2.12 4.80 6.34
C GLY A 56 -2.08 4.53 4.82
N LEU A 57 -2.90 3.63 4.30
CA LEU A 57 -3.09 3.45 2.85
C LEU A 57 -4.27 4.28 2.35
N TYR A 58 -4.05 5.00 1.25
CA TYR A 58 -5.03 5.88 0.62
C TYR A 58 -5.26 5.54 -0.85
#